data_AF-A0A0X2NP07-F1
#
_entry.id   AF-A0A0X2NP07-F1
#
_cell.length_a   1.000
_cell.length_b   1.000
_cell.length_c   1.000
_cell.angle_alpha   90.00
_cell.angle_beta   90.00
_cell.angle_gamma   90.00
#
_symmetry.space_group_name_H-M   'P 1'
#
loop_
_entity.id
_entity.type
_entity.pdbx_description
1 polymer ?
#
loop_
_entity_poly.entity_id
_entity_poly.type
_entity_poly.pdbx_seq_one_letter_code
_entity_poly.pdbx_strand_id
1 'polypeptide(L)'
;MRYSTRVLLLQLATVVAVVAVCAGVFSWITYDRLRDEAATSAVGIARSVASSPQVREEVASGDAPSADSALQSFARDTSDRTGALFVVVTDRDGIRLAHPDPDRIGEEVSTDHEAALRGDEVTAWESGTLGRSARAKVPVYAPGSDEPVGEVSVGFRQEQVFDDLPRLLAGVGGAAVGAVVLGLVASVIMRRRWERVTLGLQPEELTELVRAQSAVLDGVDDGVLSLDTDEVVRVLNPAAETLLQVKDAAGRPFADLGLPPDVLQRLRAGEPCDQVVVGERVLYLDAHPVLRDGRLLGTVIVVRDRTDLLTLSRRLGSVQALGGALRVQRHEFANRIHVATGLLDAGRTDDAREFLGEMTERGPVDFPLENAGLLTEPFLQSFLGAKSTEAAERGVVLRIGEETLVLGTIAPVSAVEDVATVLGNLVDNAVTAAVGGSETGGDAWVEVTALQDADGLTFVVADSGAGLRSAGLNTGPDPGSDPVHGHGIGMTLSRDLVNRRGGELWVIDAGGESSGAVFGVRLPHIVSTDDPAEGADE
;
A
#
# COMPACT_ATOMS: atom_id res chain seq x y z
N MET A 1 -24.74 -10.42 -11.03
CA MET A 1 -24.28 -9.76 -12.28
C MET A 1 -22.97 -9.06 -11.98
N ARG A 2 -21.91 -9.32 -12.76
CA ARG A 2 -20.60 -8.67 -12.61
C ARG A 2 -20.75 -7.15 -12.76
N TYR A 3 -19.98 -6.37 -12.01
CA TYR A 3 -20.02 -4.89 -12.07
C TYR A 3 -19.84 -4.37 -13.50
N SER A 4 -18.88 -4.93 -14.23
CA SER A 4 -18.63 -4.63 -15.65
C SER A 4 -19.84 -4.84 -16.56
N THR A 5 -20.67 -5.86 -16.27
CA THR A 5 -21.89 -6.13 -17.04
C THR A 5 -22.97 -5.10 -16.75
N ARG A 6 -23.11 -4.66 -15.49
CA ARG A 6 -24.08 -3.61 -15.12
C ARG A 6 -23.73 -2.28 -15.79
N VAL A 7 -22.46 -1.87 -15.75
CA VAL A 7 -22.00 -0.63 -16.40
C VAL A 7 -22.18 -0.70 -17.92
N LEU A 8 -21.87 -1.84 -18.54
CA LEU A 8 -22.05 -2.04 -19.98
C LEU A 8 -23.53 -1.98 -20.40
N LEU A 9 -24.42 -2.62 -19.62
CA LEU A 9 -25.86 -2.55 -19.87
C LEU A 9 -26.40 -1.13 -19.68
N LEU A 10 -25.95 -0.41 -18.66
CA LEU A 10 -26.32 0.99 -18.44
C LEU A 10 -25.84 1.88 -19.59
N GLN A 11 -24.57 1.72 -20.02
CA GLN A 11 -24.03 2.45 -21.16
C GLN A 11 -24.83 2.16 -22.44
N LEU A 12 -25.12 0.89 -22.73
CA LEU A 12 -25.91 0.50 -23.91
C LEU A 12 -27.33 1.07 -23.83
N ALA A 13 -27.97 0.99 -22.66
CA ALA A 13 -29.28 1.58 -22.44
C ALA A 13 -29.27 3.11 -22.66
N THR A 14 -28.25 3.80 -22.17
CA THR A 14 -28.06 5.25 -22.40
C THR A 14 -27.86 5.55 -23.88
N VAL A 15 -27.01 4.79 -24.60
CA VAL A 15 -26.82 4.96 -26.05
C VAL A 15 -28.12 4.76 -26.80
N VAL A 16 -28.86 3.69 -26.51
CA VAL A 16 -30.16 3.41 -27.14
C VAL A 16 -31.16 4.52 -26.82
N ALA A 17 -31.24 4.99 -25.58
CA ALA A 17 -32.12 6.07 -25.18
C ALA A 17 -31.79 7.39 -25.92
N VAL A 18 -30.52 7.76 -25.98
CA VAL A 18 -30.07 8.97 -26.70
C VAL A 18 -30.36 8.84 -28.19
N VAL A 19 -30.06 7.70 -28.82
CA VAL A 19 -30.35 7.46 -30.24
C VAL A 19 -31.85 7.53 -30.51
N ALA A 20 -32.69 6.94 -29.64
CA ALA A 20 -34.14 7.00 -29.78
C ALA A 20 -34.68 8.43 -29.66
N VAL A 21 -34.19 9.21 -28.70
CA VAL A 21 -34.57 10.63 -28.54
C VAL A 21 -34.13 11.43 -29.77
N CYS A 22 -32.88 11.30 -30.22
CA CYS A 22 -32.38 12.00 -31.40
C CYS A 22 -33.16 11.63 -32.66
N ALA A 23 -33.44 10.34 -32.88
CA ALA A 23 -34.23 9.88 -34.01
C ALA A 23 -35.67 10.42 -33.95
N GLY A 24 -36.29 10.44 -32.78
CA GLY A 24 -37.63 11.00 -32.57
C GLY A 24 -37.69 12.50 -32.85
N VAL A 25 -36.75 13.28 -32.30
CA VAL A 25 -36.65 14.73 -32.53
C VAL A 25 -36.40 15.02 -34.01
N PHE A 26 -35.46 14.31 -34.64
CA PHE A 26 -35.18 14.51 -36.06
C PHE A 26 -36.39 14.18 -36.93
N SER A 27 -37.09 13.07 -36.64
CA SER A 27 -38.33 12.69 -37.34
C SER A 27 -39.41 13.75 -37.19
N TRP A 28 -39.58 14.32 -35.98
CA TRP A 28 -40.53 15.40 -35.73
C TRP A 28 -40.18 16.67 -36.52
N ILE A 29 -38.91 17.09 -36.51
CA ILE A 29 -38.44 18.24 -37.30
C ILE A 29 -38.63 18.00 -38.80
N THR A 30 -38.33 16.81 -39.31
CA THR A 30 -38.53 16.48 -40.73
C THR A 30 -40.00 16.53 -41.12
N TYR A 31 -40.89 16.00 -40.28
CA TYR A 31 -42.33 16.06 -40.51
C TYR A 31 -42.84 17.50 -40.58
N ASP A 32 -42.42 18.36 -39.65
CA ASP A 32 -42.85 19.76 -39.59
C ASP A 32 -42.30 20.57 -40.78
N ARG A 33 -41.03 20.32 -41.18
CA ARG A 33 -40.45 20.94 -42.37
C ARG A 33 -41.22 20.62 -43.65
N LEU A 34 -41.55 19.34 -43.88
CA LEU A 34 -42.34 18.94 -45.05
C LEU A 34 -43.72 19.61 -45.05
N ARG A 35 -44.33 19.75 -43.87
CA ARG A 35 -45.62 20.41 -43.70
C ARG A 35 -45.56 21.89 -44.10
N ASP A 36 -44.56 22.62 -43.60
CA ASP A 36 -44.39 24.05 -43.85
C ASP A 36 -43.96 24.35 -45.28
N GLU A 37 -43.13 23.50 -45.86
CA GLU A 37 -42.67 23.61 -47.26
C GLU A 37 -43.84 23.45 -48.24
N ALA A 38 -44.74 22.50 -47.97
CA ALA A 38 -45.97 22.33 -48.75
C ALA A 38 -46.91 23.54 -48.62
N ALA A 39 -47.09 24.08 -47.42
CA ALA A 39 -47.91 25.27 -47.19
C ALA A 39 -47.34 26.51 -47.91
N THR A 40 -46.02 26.72 -47.82
CA THR A 40 -45.32 27.83 -48.47
C THR A 40 -45.43 27.74 -49.99
N SER A 41 -45.26 26.54 -50.55
CA SER A 41 -45.41 26.28 -51.98
C SER A 41 -46.84 26.54 -52.46
N ALA A 42 -47.86 26.09 -51.70
CA ALA A 42 -49.26 26.35 -52.00
C ALA A 42 -49.57 27.86 -52.04
N VAL A 43 -49.09 28.64 -51.06
CA VAL A 43 -49.26 30.10 -51.03
C VAL A 43 -48.57 30.77 -52.22
N GLY A 44 -47.34 30.37 -52.54
CA GLY A 44 -46.59 30.94 -53.67
C GLY A 44 -47.30 30.77 -55.01
N ILE A 45 -47.85 29.57 -55.25
CA ILE A 45 -48.63 29.28 -56.47
C ILE A 45 -49.96 30.04 -56.44
N ALA A 46 -50.68 30.02 -55.31
CA ALA A 46 -51.95 30.73 -55.17
C ALA A 46 -51.80 32.24 -55.41
N ARG A 47 -50.78 32.89 -54.83
CA ARG A 47 -50.42 34.29 -55.10
C ARG A 47 -50.10 34.55 -56.58
N SER A 48 -49.37 33.64 -57.22
CA SER A 48 -48.99 33.78 -58.63
C SER A 48 -50.21 33.69 -59.55
N VAL A 49 -51.15 32.79 -59.25
CA VAL A 49 -52.42 32.65 -59.97
C VAL A 49 -53.32 33.85 -59.70
N ALA A 50 -53.50 34.25 -58.44
CA ALA A 50 -54.38 35.36 -58.05
C ALA A 50 -53.93 36.73 -58.57
N SER A 51 -52.62 36.92 -58.76
CA SER A 51 -52.05 38.15 -59.32
C SER A 51 -52.02 38.17 -60.86
N SER A 52 -52.33 37.05 -61.52
CA SER A 52 -52.36 36.97 -62.99
C SER A 52 -53.44 37.91 -63.56
N PRO A 53 -53.09 38.78 -64.54
CA PRO A 53 -54.06 39.69 -65.16
C PRO A 53 -55.28 38.96 -65.75
N GLN A 54 -55.05 37.82 -66.39
CA GLN A 54 -56.11 37.00 -66.97
C GLN A 54 -57.10 36.50 -65.91
N VAL A 55 -56.60 36.05 -64.76
CA VAL A 55 -57.44 35.55 -63.66
C VAL A 55 -58.26 36.70 -63.06
N ARG A 56 -57.64 37.86 -62.83
CA ARG A 56 -58.34 39.04 -62.29
C ARG A 56 -59.43 39.56 -63.22
N GLU A 57 -59.18 39.57 -64.54
CA GLU A 57 -60.15 39.99 -65.54
C GLU A 57 -61.32 39.00 -65.66
N GLU A 58 -61.04 37.69 -65.76
CA GLU A 58 -62.09 36.67 -65.89
C GLU A 58 -62.96 36.57 -64.61
N VAL A 59 -62.36 36.65 -63.42
CA VAL A 59 -63.13 36.65 -62.15
C VAL A 59 -63.98 37.93 -62.01
N ALA A 60 -63.47 39.10 -62.44
CA ALA A 60 -64.22 40.36 -62.36
C ALA A 60 -65.31 40.52 -63.43
N SER A 61 -65.24 39.77 -64.53
CA SER A 61 -66.22 39.83 -65.63
C SER A 61 -67.62 39.37 -65.22
N GLY A 62 -67.72 38.44 -64.26
CA GLY A 62 -68.98 37.84 -63.82
C GLY A 62 -69.63 36.92 -64.86
N ASP A 63 -68.87 36.43 -65.84
CA ASP A 63 -69.37 35.48 -66.84
C ASP A 63 -69.80 34.16 -66.20
N ALA A 64 -70.79 33.49 -66.81
CA ALA A 64 -71.29 32.22 -66.30
C ALA A 64 -70.17 31.16 -66.26
N PRO A 65 -70.03 30.40 -65.16
CA PRO A 65 -69.00 29.36 -65.04
C PRO A 65 -69.10 28.34 -66.18
N SER A 66 -67.98 28.07 -66.86
CA SER A 66 -67.92 27.12 -67.97
C SER A 66 -66.67 26.27 -67.91
N ALA A 67 -66.83 24.97 -68.19
CA ALA A 67 -65.73 24.01 -68.28
C ALA A 67 -64.80 24.27 -69.47
N ASP A 68 -65.26 25.00 -70.50
CA ASP A 68 -64.47 25.37 -71.68
C ASP A 68 -63.88 26.79 -71.57
N SER A 69 -63.89 27.39 -70.37
CA SER A 69 -63.34 28.73 -70.14
C SER A 69 -61.80 28.78 -70.22
N ALA A 70 -61.27 29.95 -70.54
CA ALA A 70 -59.83 30.17 -70.56
C ALA A 70 -59.23 30.13 -69.13
N LEU A 71 -59.98 30.58 -68.12
CA LEU A 71 -59.65 30.41 -66.70
C LEU A 71 -59.53 28.94 -66.29
N GLN A 72 -60.46 28.08 -66.70
CA GLN A 72 -60.40 26.64 -66.41
C GLN A 72 -59.16 25.99 -67.04
N SER A 73 -58.83 26.34 -68.28
CA SER A 73 -57.62 25.84 -68.96
C SER A 73 -56.35 26.31 -68.24
N PHE A 74 -56.29 27.59 -67.84
CA PHE A 74 -55.16 28.13 -67.09
C PHE A 74 -54.98 27.48 -65.71
N ALA A 75 -56.07 27.24 -64.98
CA ALA A 75 -56.04 26.59 -63.67
C ALA A 75 -55.56 25.13 -63.78
N ARG A 76 -56.03 24.41 -64.81
CA ARG A 76 -55.59 23.03 -65.09
C ARG A 76 -54.11 22.96 -65.48
N ASP A 77 -53.68 23.79 -66.43
CA ASP A 77 -52.28 23.86 -66.86
C ASP A 77 -51.34 24.23 -65.70
N THR A 78 -51.79 25.13 -64.81
CA THR A 78 -51.03 25.49 -63.61
C THR A 78 -50.93 24.32 -62.65
N SER A 79 -52.03 23.59 -62.41
CA SER A 79 -52.04 22.39 -61.56
C SER A 79 -51.06 21.35 -62.10
N ASP A 80 -51.11 21.05 -63.40
CA ASP A 80 -50.27 20.05 -64.06
C ASP A 80 -48.78 20.42 -64.04
N ARG A 81 -48.45 21.70 -64.23
CA ARG A 81 -47.05 22.18 -64.25
C ARG A 81 -46.43 22.32 -62.87
N THR A 82 -47.22 22.62 -61.85
CA THR A 82 -46.75 22.82 -60.47
C THR A 82 -46.86 21.56 -59.61
N GLY A 83 -47.56 20.53 -60.11
CA GLY A 83 -47.84 19.32 -59.36
C GLY A 83 -48.87 19.52 -58.24
N ALA A 84 -49.59 20.64 -58.21
CA ALA A 84 -50.67 20.86 -57.27
C ALA A 84 -51.81 19.85 -57.52
N LEU A 85 -52.44 19.39 -56.45
CA LEU A 85 -53.61 18.51 -56.52
C LEU A 85 -54.78 19.22 -57.23
N PHE A 86 -54.90 20.52 -56.99
CA PHE A 86 -55.87 21.39 -57.63
C PHE A 86 -55.44 22.86 -57.55
N VAL A 87 -55.90 23.63 -58.53
CA VAL A 87 -56.01 25.08 -58.51
C VAL A 87 -57.48 25.39 -58.77
N VAL A 88 -58.16 25.92 -57.77
CA VAL A 88 -59.58 26.27 -57.82
C VAL A 88 -59.69 27.78 -57.74
N VAL A 89 -60.53 28.36 -58.60
CA VAL A 89 -60.81 29.80 -58.60
C VAL A 89 -62.30 30.00 -58.38
N THR A 90 -62.68 30.90 -57.49
CA THR A 90 -64.08 31.22 -57.19
C THR A 90 -64.36 32.70 -57.35
N ASP A 91 -65.64 33.05 -57.43
CA ASP A 91 -66.12 34.42 -57.28
C ASP A 91 -66.34 34.81 -55.80
N ARG A 92 -66.99 35.97 -55.60
CA ARG A 92 -67.34 36.54 -54.27
C ARG A 92 -68.36 35.73 -53.48
N ASP A 93 -69.16 34.92 -54.14
CA ASP A 93 -70.21 34.12 -53.51
C ASP A 93 -69.71 32.69 -53.25
N GLY A 94 -68.41 32.43 -53.46
CA GLY A 94 -67.79 31.12 -53.29
C GLY A 94 -68.13 30.13 -54.41
N ILE A 95 -68.68 30.59 -55.54
CA ILE A 95 -69.03 29.76 -56.68
C ILE A 95 -67.77 29.45 -57.50
N ARG A 96 -67.53 28.18 -57.78
CA ARG A 96 -66.33 27.73 -58.51
C ARG A 96 -66.41 28.13 -59.99
N LEU A 97 -65.50 29.00 -60.41
CA LEU A 97 -65.28 29.38 -61.80
C LEU A 97 -64.32 28.40 -62.50
N ALA A 98 -63.36 27.84 -61.75
CA ALA A 98 -62.47 26.79 -62.22
C ALA A 98 -62.30 25.70 -61.16
N HIS A 99 -62.34 24.43 -61.58
CA HIS A 99 -62.18 23.26 -60.73
C HIS A 99 -61.67 22.05 -61.55
N PRO A 100 -60.76 21.21 -61.03
CA PRO A 100 -60.20 20.08 -61.81
C PRO A 100 -61.24 19.02 -62.22
N ASP A 101 -62.32 18.89 -61.45
CA ASP A 101 -63.51 18.12 -61.83
C ASP A 101 -64.54 19.06 -62.49
N PRO A 102 -64.83 18.90 -63.80
CA PRO A 102 -65.74 19.78 -64.54
C PRO A 102 -67.17 19.78 -64.01
N ASP A 103 -67.63 18.66 -63.43
CA ASP A 103 -69.00 18.52 -62.94
C ASP A 103 -69.25 19.37 -61.68
N ARG A 104 -68.18 19.91 -61.08
CA ARG A 104 -68.20 20.71 -59.85
C ARG A 104 -68.11 22.21 -60.10
N ILE A 105 -67.96 22.63 -61.36
CA ILE A 105 -67.93 24.04 -61.78
C ILE A 105 -69.35 24.62 -61.63
N GLY A 106 -69.46 25.83 -61.09
CA GLY A 106 -70.74 26.47 -60.78
C GLY A 106 -71.37 26.05 -59.45
N GLU A 107 -70.76 25.13 -58.71
CA GLU A 107 -71.14 24.83 -57.32
C GLU A 107 -70.34 25.68 -56.31
N GLU A 108 -70.89 25.86 -55.12
CA GLU A 108 -70.23 26.52 -54.00
C GLU A 108 -69.10 25.67 -53.39
N VAL A 109 -68.04 26.32 -52.90
CA VAL A 109 -66.94 25.66 -52.21
C VAL A 109 -67.37 25.04 -50.87
N SER A 110 -66.80 23.87 -50.55
CA SER A 110 -67.13 23.11 -49.34
C SER A 110 -66.30 23.53 -48.11
N THR A 111 -65.55 24.62 -48.21
CA THR A 111 -64.57 25.10 -47.22
C THR A 111 -64.71 26.61 -47.13
N ASP A 112 -64.49 27.20 -45.96
CA ASP A 112 -64.69 28.63 -45.69
C ASP A 112 -63.92 29.53 -46.67
N HIS A 113 -64.64 30.42 -47.37
CA HIS A 113 -64.10 31.38 -48.35
C HIS A 113 -64.13 32.83 -47.83
N GLU A 114 -64.68 33.09 -46.64
CA GLU A 114 -64.87 34.44 -46.12
C GLU A 114 -63.53 35.12 -45.77
N ALA A 115 -62.55 34.35 -45.30
CA ALA A 115 -61.25 34.90 -44.91
C ALA A 115 -60.51 35.52 -46.10
N ALA A 116 -60.50 34.85 -47.26
CA ALA A 116 -59.90 35.38 -48.47
C ALA A 116 -60.64 36.65 -48.94
N LEU A 117 -61.97 36.68 -48.86
CA LEU A 117 -62.75 37.86 -49.22
C LEU A 117 -62.59 39.05 -48.26
N ARG A 118 -62.09 38.84 -47.03
CA ARG A 118 -61.63 39.90 -46.12
C ARG A 118 -60.22 40.41 -46.45
N GLY A 119 -59.57 39.83 -47.46
CA GLY A 119 -58.19 40.14 -47.85
C GLY A 119 -57.13 39.34 -47.09
N ASP A 120 -57.52 38.35 -46.28
CA ASP A 120 -56.59 37.53 -45.50
C ASP A 120 -56.11 36.33 -46.34
N GLU A 121 -54.81 36.03 -46.27
CA GLU A 121 -54.28 34.78 -46.80
C GLU A 121 -54.32 33.70 -45.73
N VAL A 122 -54.91 32.55 -46.05
CA VAL A 122 -55.08 31.45 -45.10
C VAL A 122 -54.39 30.20 -45.59
N THR A 123 -53.62 29.56 -44.72
CA THR A 123 -53.10 28.20 -44.94
C THR A 123 -53.70 27.25 -43.93
N ALA A 124 -54.22 26.12 -44.41
CA ALA A 124 -54.84 25.13 -43.56
C ALA A 124 -54.68 23.71 -44.12
N TRP A 125 -54.63 22.75 -43.22
CA TRP A 125 -54.74 21.33 -43.57
C TRP A 125 -56.19 20.92 -43.43
N GLU A 126 -56.87 20.78 -44.55
CA GLU A 126 -58.32 20.55 -44.59
C GLU A 126 -58.67 19.34 -45.43
N SER A 127 -59.84 18.75 -45.16
CA SER A 127 -60.45 17.72 -46.00
C SER A 127 -61.51 18.36 -46.88
N GLY A 128 -61.41 18.15 -48.18
CA GLY A 128 -62.35 18.68 -49.18
C GLY A 128 -62.78 17.59 -50.15
N THR A 129 -63.42 17.97 -51.25
CA THR A 129 -63.91 17.06 -52.31
C THR A 129 -62.81 16.18 -52.91
N LEU A 130 -61.56 16.67 -52.94
CA LEU A 130 -60.39 15.98 -53.48
C LEU A 130 -59.52 15.30 -52.39
N GLY A 131 -60.04 15.17 -51.18
CA GLY A 131 -59.34 14.56 -50.04
C GLY A 131 -58.63 15.56 -49.13
N ARG A 132 -57.69 15.05 -48.32
CA ARG A 132 -56.94 15.84 -47.34
C ARG A 132 -55.70 16.45 -47.98
N SER A 133 -55.55 17.76 -47.86
CA SER A 133 -54.47 18.50 -48.53
C SER A 133 -54.02 19.71 -47.71
N ALA A 134 -52.75 20.09 -47.88
CA ALA A 134 -52.28 21.41 -47.48
C ALA A 134 -52.85 22.43 -48.46
N ARG A 135 -53.74 23.31 -48.00
CA ARG A 135 -54.41 24.31 -48.83
C ARG A 135 -53.93 25.71 -48.49
N ALA A 136 -53.75 26.53 -49.52
CA ALA A 136 -53.60 27.96 -49.41
C ALA A 136 -54.76 28.65 -50.13
N LYS A 137 -55.34 29.64 -49.47
CA LYS A 137 -56.40 30.49 -49.99
C LYS A 137 -55.90 31.92 -50.05
N VAL A 138 -55.98 32.52 -51.23
CA VAL A 138 -55.47 33.86 -51.50
C VAL A 138 -56.54 34.67 -52.22
N PRO A 139 -56.81 35.93 -51.80
CA PRO A 139 -57.75 36.81 -52.49
C PRO A 139 -57.35 37.09 -53.94
N VAL A 140 -58.33 37.10 -54.82
CA VAL A 140 -58.23 37.72 -56.16
C VAL A 140 -58.78 39.14 -56.04
N TYR A 141 -58.03 40.13 -56.48
CA TYR A 141 -58.45 41.54 -56.44
C TYR A 141 -58.94 42.04 -57.79
N ALA A 142 -59.95 42.91 -57.81
CA ALA A 142 -60.45 43.50 -59.06
C ALA A 142 -59.32 44.25 -59.81
N PRO A 143 -59.27 44.25 -61.15
CA PRO A 143 -58.26 45.00 -61.90
C PRO A 143 -58.19 46.48 -61.48
N GLY A 144 -57.03 46.95 -61.02
CA GLY A 144 -56.83 48.35 -60.59
C GLY A 144 -57.46 48.74 -59.23
N SER A 145 -57.96 47.77 -58.45
CA SER A 145 -58.53 47.96 -57.11
C SER A 145 -57.92 46.98 -56.10
N ASP A 146 -57.98 47.32 -54.82
CA ASP A 146 -57.67 46.43 -53.68
C ASP A 146 -58.93 45.74 -53.12
N GLU A 147 -60.03 45.75 -53.87
CA GLU A 147 -61.27 45.07 -53.50
C GLU A 147 -61.23 43.58 -53.91
N PRO A 148 -61.35 42.63 -52.97
CA PRO A 148 -61.43 41.21 -53.30
C PRO A 148 -62.67 40.89 -54.14
N VAL A 149 -62.49 40.19 -55.27
CA VAL A 149 -63.54 39.75 -56.20
C VAL A 149 -63.72 38.23 -56.25
N GLY A 150 -62.88 37.51 -55.52
CA GLY A 150 -62.92 36.05 -55.45
C GLY A 150 -61.72 35.50 -54.69
N GLU A 151 -61.52 34.19 -54.75
CA GLU A 151 -60.35 33.53 -54.17
C GLU A 151 -59.72 32.52 -55.12
N VAL A 152 -58.40 32.33 -54.96
CA VAL A 152 -57.70 31.17 -55.49
C VAL A 152 -57.37 30.23 -54.33
N SER A 153 -57.85 29.00 -54.46
CA SER A 153 -57.56 27.89 -53.57
C SER A 153 -56.60 26.91 -54.27
N VAL A 154 -55.36 26.79 -53.77
CA VAL A 154 -54.37 25.81 -54.26
C VAL A 154 -54.11 24.78 -53.18
N GLY A 155 -54.05 23.50 -53.53
CA GLY A 155 -53.73 22.46 -52.57
C GLY A 155 -52.78 21.38 -53.06
N PHE A 156 -51.97 20.83 -52.16
CA PHE A 156 -51.13 19.65 -52.40
C PHE A 156 -51.65 18.44 -51.63
N ARG A 157 -51.67 17.27 -52.27
CA ARG A 157 -52.19 16.05 -51.65
C ARG A 157 -51.31 15.62 -50.48
N GLN A 158 -51.90 15.17 -49.38
CA GLN A 158 -51.13 14.73 -48.21
C GLN A 158 -50.10 13.65 -48.57
N GLU A 159 -50.45 12.67 -49.39
CA GLU A 159 -49.50 11.60 -49.76
C GLU A 159 -48.31 12.17 -50.55
N GLN A 160 -48.54 13.08 -51.50
CA GLN A 160 -47.47 13.73 -52.27
C GLN A 160 -46.51 14.54 -51.38
N VAL A 161 -47.03 15.22 -50.36
CA VAL A 161 -46.20 15.96 -49.39
C VAL A 161 -45.33 15.03 -48.55
N PHE A 162 -45.79 13.81 -48.28
CA PHE A 162 -45.09 12.83 -47.45
C PHE A 162 -44.50 11.65 -48.23
N ASP A 163 -44.46 11.69 -49.56
CA ASP A 163 -44.00 10.57 -50.40
C ASP A 163 -42.52 10.24 -50.15
N ASP A 164 -41.70 11.25 -49.84
CA ASP A 164 -40.29 11.06 -49.49
C ASP A 164 -40.06 10.75 -48.00
N LEU A 165 -41.09 10.90 -47.15
CA LEU A 165 -40.98 10.68 -45.71
C LEU A 165 -40.53 9.24 -45.36
N PRO A 166 -41.05 8.16 -45.98
CA PRO A 166 -40.57 6.80 -45.71
C PRO A 166 -39.08 6.61 -46.02
N ARG A 167 -38.58 7.22 -47.10
CA ARG A 167 -37.15 7.13 -47.48
C ARG A 167 -36.27 7.88 -46.50
N LEU A 168 -36.70 9.08 -46.08
CA LEU A 168 -36.01 9.88 -45.07
C LEU A 168 -35.97 9.14 -43.72
N LEU A 169 -37.10 8.60 -43.27
CA LEU A 169 -37.21 7.81 -42.04
C LEU A 169 -36.38 6.51 -42.12
N ALA A 170 -36.31 5.87 -43.29
CA ALA A 170 -35.43 4.71 -43.49
C ALA A 170 -33.94 5.10 -43.36
N GLY A 171 -33.55 6.28 -43.86
CA GLY A 171 -32.21 6.84 -43.65
C GLY A 171 -31.90 7.10 -42.17
N VAL A 172 -32.83 7.71 -41.45
CA VAL A 172 -32.73 7.93 -39.99
C VAL A 172 -32.63 6.61 -39.24
N GLY A 173 -33.47 5.63 -39.60
CA GLY A 173 -33.43 4.28 -39.02
C GLY A 173 -32.10 3.58 -39.28
N GLY A 174 -31.56 3.67 -40.50
CA GLY A 174 -30.24 3.14 -40.84
C GLY A 174 -29.12 3.79 -40.02
N ALA A 175 -29.14 5.12 -39.87
CA ALA A 175 -28.19 5.84 -39.04
C ALA A 175 -28.30 5.46 -37.56
N ALA A 176 -29.53 5.31 -37.03
CA ALA A 176 -29.79 4.87 -35.66
C ALA A 176 -29.25 3.46 -35.41
N VAL A 177 -29.50 2.50 -36.31
CA VAL A 177 -28.94 1.15 -36.22
C VAL A 177 -27.41 1.19 -36.26
N GLY A 178 -26.83 1.97 -37.18
CA GLY A 178 -25.37 2.16 -37.25
C GLY A 178 -24.76 2.71 -35.96
N ALA A 179 -25.42 3.69 -35.34
CA ALA A 179 -24.99 4.27 -34.06
C ALA A 179 -25.04 3.25 -32.91
N VAL A 180 -26.09 2.43 -32.84
CA VAL A 180 -26.20 1.35 -31.84
C VAL A 180 -25.13 0.29 -32.04
N VAL A 181 -24.86 -0.12 -33.28
CA VAL A 181 -23.79 -1.08 -33.61
C VAL A 181 -22.42 -0.52 -33.21
N LEU A 182 -22.13 0.75 -33.53
CA LEU A 182 -20.91 1.42 -33.10
C LEU A 182 -20.78 1.47 -31.57
N GLY A 183 -21.87 1.81 -30.87
CA GLY A 183 -21.92 1.81 -29.40
C GLY A 183 -21.63 0.42 -28.81
N LEU A 184 -22.21 -0.64 -29.40
CA LEU A 184 -21.96 -2.01 -29.00
C LEU A 184 -20.49 -2.40 -29.20
N VAL A 185 -19.91 -2.09 -30.36
CA VAL A 185 -18.49 -2.37 -30.66
C VAL A 185 -17.58 -1.64 -29.68
N ALA A 186 -17.81 -0.34 -29.46
CA ALA A 186 -17.05 0.46 -28.50
C ALA A 186 -17.14 -0.13 -27.08
N SER A 187 -18.32 -0.57 -26.67
CA SER A 187 -18.54 -1.16 -25.36
C SER A 187 -17.82 -2.51 -25.19
N VAL A 188 -17.81 -3.36 -26.23
CA VAL A 188 -17.05 -4.62 -26.22
C VAL A 188 -15.54 -4.37 -26.16
N ILE A 189 -15.03 -3.38 -26.90
CA ILE A 189 -13.61 -2.99 -26.86
C ILE A 189 -13.25 -2.51 -25.45
N MET A 190 -14.09 -1.66 -24.85
CA MET A 190 -13.88 -1.14 -23.50
C MET A 190 -13.84 -2.28 -22.47
N ARG A 191 -14.80 -3.22 -22.54
CA ARG A 191 -14.82 -4.42 -21.67
C ARG A 191 -13.52 -5.20 -21.76
N ARG A 192 -13.06 -5.51 -22.98
CA ARG A 192 -11.80 -6.25 -23.21
C ARG A 192 -10.56 -5.49 -22.75
N ARG A 193 -10.59 -4.16 -22.78
CA ARG A 193 -9.50 -3.33 -22.26
C ARG A 193 -9.49 -3.36 -20.74
N TRP A 194 -10.66 -3.22 -20.11
CA TRP A 194 -10.78 -3.29 -18.65
C TRP A 194 -10.36 -4.65 -18.13
N GLU A 195 -10.85 -5.74 -18.72
CA GLU A 195 -10.45 -7.11 -18.36
C GLU A 195 -8.93 -7.31 -18.48
N ARG A 196 -8.25 -6.68 -19.46
CA ARG A 196 -6.78 -6.75 -19.55
C ARG A 196 -6.08 -5.91 -18.49
N VAL A 197 -6.55 -4.69 -18.25
CA VAL A 197 -5.92 -3.77 -17.29
C VAL A 197 -6.11 -4.26 -15.85
N THR A 198 -7.26 -4.85 -15.53
CA THR A 198 -7.55 -5.40 -14.20
C THR A 198 -7.12 -6.87 -14.06
N LEU A 199 -6.38 -7.42 -15.04
CA LEU A 199 -5.93 -8.82 -15.03
C LEU A 199 -7.10 -9.83 -14.87
N GLY A 200 -8.29 -9.47 -15.33
CA GLY A 200 -9.51 -10.26 -15.21
C GLY A 200 -10.23 -10.12 -13.87
N LEU A 201 -9.67 -9.40 -12.90
CA LEU A 201 -10.28 -9.16 -11.60
C LEU A 201 -11.35 -8.07 -11.69
N GLN A 202 -12.43 -8.27 -10.93
CA GLN A 202 -13.45 -7.26 -10.70
C GLN A 202 -12.95 -6.22 -9.67
N PRO A 203 -13.48 -4.98 -9.65
CA PRO A 203 -13.06 -3.95 -8.68
C PRO A 203 -13.18 -4.40 -7.22
N GLU A 204 -14.24 -5.16 -6.91
CA GLU A 204 -14.46 -5.72 -5.58
C GLU A 204 -13.38 -6.76 -5.23
N GLU A 205 -13.06 -7.64 -6.18
CA GLU A 205 -12.00 -8.66 -6.05
C GLU A 205 -10.61 -8.01 -5.92
N LEU A 206 -10.34 -6.90 -6.62
CA LEU A 206 -9.12 -6.10 -6.47
C LEU A 206 -9.01 -5.52 -5.06
N THR A 207 -10.11 -5.02 -4.52
CA THR A 207 -10.14 -4.47 -3.16
C THR A 207 -9.92 -5.58 -2.13
N GLU A 208 -10.53 -6.75 -2.31
CA GLU A 208 -10.31 -7.91 -1.47
C GLU A 208 -8.88 -8.43 -1.55
N LEU A 209 -8.30 -8.50 -2.75
CA LEU A 209 -6.92 -8.93 -2.95
C LEU A 209 -5.93 -7.97 -2.27
N VAL A 210 -6.13 -6.66 -2.43
CA VAL A 210 -5.31 -5.64 -1.75
C VAL A 210 -5.48 -5.75 -0.23
N ARG A 211 -6.70 -5.90 0.28
CA ARG A 211 -6.94 -6.10 1.71
C ARG A 211 -6.33 -7.39 2.24
N ALA A 212 -6.42 -8.49 1.49
CA ALA A 212 -5.81 -9.75 1.86
C ALA A 212 -4.27 -9.63 1.88
N GLN A 213 -3.68 -8.93 0.92
CA GLN A 213 -2.25 -8.67 0.90
C GLN A 213 -1.81 -7.80 2.09
N SER A 214 -2.57 -6.74 2.43
CA SER A 214 -2.33 -5.94 3.63
C SER A 214 -2.47 -6.78 4.90
N ALA A 215 -3.52 -7.59 5.01
CA ALA A 215 -3.72 -8.47 6.16
C ALA A 215 -2.60 -9.50 6.33
N VAL A 216 -2.03 -10.02 5.23
CA VAL A 216 -0.85 -10.90 5.27
C VAL A 216 0.37 -10.14 5.76
N LEU A 217 0.63 -8.93 5.25
CA LEU A 217 1.77 -8.12 5.71
C LEU A 217 1.62 -7.70 7.19
N ASP A 218 0.40 -7.39 7.61
CA ASP A 218 0.10 -6.96 8.98
C ASP A 218 0.07 -8.12 9.98
N GLY A 219 -0.19 -9.35 9.51
CA GLY A 219 -0.30 -10.55 10.33
C GLY A 219 1.01 -11.33 10.52
N VAL A 220 2.12 -10.87 9.93
CA VAL A 220 3.44 -11.51 10.05
C VAL A 220 4.23 -10.85 11.18
N ASP A 221 4.86 -11.68 12.02
CA ASP A 221 5.69 -11.21 13.16
C ASP A 221 7.01 -10.58 12.70
N ASP A 222 7.53 -11.00 11.54
CA ASP A 222 8.68 -10.35 10.90
C ASP A 222 8.29 -8.94 10.42
N GLY A 223 9.16 -7.97 10.68
CA GLY A 223 9.04 -6.64 10.11
C GLY A 223 9.34 -6.66 8.61
N VAL A 224 8.50 -6.00 7.82
CA VAL A 224 8.69 -5.83 6.38
C VAL A 224 8.68 -4.34 6.04
N LEU A 225 9.76 -3.90 5.42
CA LEU A 225 9.98 -2.54 4.93
C LEU A 225 10.24 -2.60 3.42
N SER A 226 9.62 -1.73 2.62
CA SER A 226 9.93 -1.60 1.18
C SER A 226 10.39 -0.19 0.86
N LEU A 227 11.47 -0.10 0.09
CA LEU A 227 12.06 1.11 -0.47
C LEU A 227 11.79 1.17 -1.97
N ASP A 228 11.52 2.35 -2.51
CA ASP A 228 11.55 2.60 -3.95
C ASP A 228 12.97 2.83 -4.47
N THR A 229 13.08 3.18 -5.76
CA THR A 229 14.37 3.46 -6.41
C THR A 229 15.05 4.73 -5.92
N ASP A 230 14.33 5.62 -5.25
CA ASP A 230 14.84 6.88 -4.69
C ASP A 230 15.15 6.75 -3.18
N GLU A 231 15.22 5.52 -2.67
CA GLU A 231 15.41 5.18 -1.25
C GLU A 231 14.33 5.75 -0.32
N VAL A 232 13.10 5.93 -0.82
CA VAL A 232 11.97 6.37 -0.01
C VAL A 232 11.16 5.17 0.46
N VAL A 233 10.80 5.17 1.74
CA VAL A 233 9.97 4.11 2.35
C VAL A 233 8.56 4.14 1.73
N ARG A 234 8.14 3.03 1.11
CA ARG A 234 6.81 2.87 0.48
C ARG A 234 5.85 2.07 1.33
N VAL A 235 6.34 1.01 1.96
CA VAL A 235 5.55 0.11 2.80
C VAL A 235 6.34 -0.17 4.06
N LEU A 236 5.66 -0.12 5.20
CA LEU A 236 6.19 -0.49 6.50
C LEU A 236 5.04 -1.19 7.24
N ASN A 237 5.19 -2.47 7.58
CA ASN A 237 4.16 -3.19 8.33
C ASN A 237 4.23 -2.85 9.85
N PRO A 238 3.17 -3.12 10.62
CA PRO A 238 3.14 -2.85 12.07
C PRO A 238 4.25 -3.55 12.86
N ALA A 239 4.67 -4.75 12.43
CA ALA A 239 5.81 -5.44 13.04
C ALA A 239 7.11 -4.66 12.85
N ALA A 240 7.37 -4.11 11.65
CA ALA A 240 8.56 -3.29 11.40
C ALA A 240 8.53 -1.97 12.20
N GLU A 241 7.37 -1.32 12.35
CA GLU A 241 7.22 -0.15 13.22
C GLU A 241 7.61 -0.45 14.67
N THR A 242 7.15 -1.61 15.17
CA THR A 242 7.42 -2.05 16.54
C THR A 242 8.89 -2.44 16.74
N LEU A 243 9.46 -3.19 15.79
CA LEU A 243 10.84 -3.69 15.87
C LEU A 243 11.86 -2.56 15.70
N LEU A 244 11.65 -1.66 14.74
CA LEU A 244 12.54 -0.54 14.47
C LEU A 244 12.27 0.69 15.37
N GLN A 245 11.21 0.65 16.18
CA GLN A 245 10.75 1.76 17.02
C GLN A 245 10.49 3.06 16.24
N VAL A 246 9.98 2.94 15.01
CA VAL A 246 9.64 4.07 14.14
C VAL A 246 8.14 4.12 13.91
N LYS A 247 7.55 5.31 13.95
CA LYS A 247 6.14 5.56 13.60
C LYS A 247 6.04 6.38 12.33
N ASP A 248 5.01 6.12 11.53
CA ASP A 248 4.66 6.89 10.33
C ASP A 248 5.86 7.08 9.39
N ALA A 249 6.66 6.03 9.18
CA ALA A 249 7.87 6.13 8.37
C ALA A 249 7.61 6.10 6.86
N ALA A 250 6.38 5.79 6.43
CA ALA A 250 5.99 5.80 5.03
C ALA A 250 6.15 7.21 4.42
N GLY A 251 6.86 7.29 3.29
CA GLY A 251 7.19 8.53 2.60
C GLY A 251 8.45 9.24 3.10
N ARG A 252 9.12 8.71 4.13
CA ARG A 252 10.39 9.26 4.62
C ARG A 252 11.58 8.62 3.87
N PRO A 253 12.72 9.34 3.73
CA PRO A 253 13.96 8.75 3.27
C PRO A 253 14.45 7.63 4.20
N PHE A 254 15.03 6.58 3.62
CA PHE A 254 15.59 5.45 4.37
C PHE A 254 16.65 5.88 5.39
N ALA A 255 17.42 6.93 5.10
CA ALA A 255 18.43 7.48 6.01
C ALA A 255 17.84 8.08 7.30
N ASP A 256 16.57 8.47 7.31
CA ASP A 256 15.93 9.16 8.44
C ASP A 256 15.31 8.19 9.46
N LEU A 257 15.49 6.88 9.27
CA LEU A 257 14.99 5.83 10.16
C LEU A 257 15.78 5.72 11.48
N GLY A 258 16.91 6.44 11.62
CA GLY A 258 17.73 6.42 12.84
C GLY A 258 18.59 5.16 13.01
N LEU A 259 18.78 4.39 11.94
CA LEU A 259 19.68 3.24 11.93
C LEU A 259 21.15 3.69 11.84
N PRO A 260 22.09 2.91 12.41
CA PRO A 260 23.53 3.18 12.30
C PRO A 260 24.00 3.30 10.83
N PRO A 261 24.93 4.23 10.51
CA PRO A 261 25.37 4.49 9.13
C PRO A 261 25.97 3.27 8.41
N ASP A 262 26.65 2.39 9.15
CA ASP A 262 27.23 1.14 8.68
C ASP A 262 26.15 0.13 8.27
N VAL A 263 25.07 0.02 9.06
CA VAL A 263 23.91 -0.82 8.74
C VAL A 263 23.21 -0.32 7.47
N LEU A 264 23.01 1.00 7.35
CA LEU A 264 22.42 1.60 6.15
C LEU A 264 23.26 1.31 4.90
N GLN A 265 24.59 1.40 5.00
CA GLN A 265 25.49 1.14 3.87
C GLN A 265 25.47 -0.32 3.42
N ARG A 266 25.47 -1.26 4.36
CA ARG A 266 25.40 -2.70 4.07
C ARG A 266 24.07 -3.12 3.46
N LEU A 267 22.96 -2.60 3.97
CA LEU A 267 21.64 -2.87 3.41
C LEU A 267 21.48 -2.31 1.99
N ARG A 268 22.10 -1.15 1.68
CA ARG A 268 22.18 -0.62 0.30
C ARG A 268 22.99 -1.53 -0.63
N ALA A 269 24.02 -2.18 -0.11
CA ALA A 269 24.81 -3.17 -0.85
C ALA A 269 24.08 -4.52 -1.03
N GLY A 270 22.89 -4.69 -0.41
CA GLY A 270 22.17 -5.96 -0.42
C GLY A 270 22.78 -7.01 0.51
N GLU A 271 23.59 -6.59 1.48
CA GLU A 271 24.20 -7.47 2.45
C GLU A 271 23.33 -7.56 3.71
N PRO A 272 23.16 -8.77 4.27
CA PRO A 272 22.45 -8.93 5.53
C PRO A 272 23.27 -8.35 6.69
N CYS A 273 22.58 -7.72 7.63
CA CYS A 273 23.13 -7.21 8.88
C CYS A 273 22.61 -8.07 10.03
N ASP A 274 23.52 -8.81 10.68
CA ASP A 274 23.20 -9.56 11.89
C ASP A 274 23.48 -8.71 13.13
N GLN A 275 22.73 -8.96 14.20
CA GLN A 275 22.90 -8.33 15.51
C GLN A 275 22.80 -6.79 15.54
N VAL A 276 21.87 -6.21 14.79
CA VAL A 276 21.58 -4.78 14.86
C VAL A 276 20.77 -4.48 16.12
N VAL A 277 21.32 -3.66 17.02
CA VAL A 277 20.68 -3.32 18.29
C VAL A 277 19.76 -2.11 18.10
N VAL A 278 18.48 -2.28 18.45
CA VAL A 278 17.48 -1.19 18.45
C VAL A 278 16.72 -1.23 19.77
N GLY A 279 16.95 -0.24 20.63
CA GLY A 279 16.47 -0.26 22.00
C GLY A 279 16.99 -1.48 22.76
N GLU A 280 16.07 -2.32 23.26
CA GLU A 280 16.39 -3.55 24.00
C GLU A 280 16.43 -4.81 23.10
N ARG A 281 16.22 -4.66 21.79
CA ARG A 281 16.09 -5.78 20.85
C ARG A 281 17.33 -5.96 20.01
N VAL A 282 17.59 -7.21 19.64
CA VAL A 282 18.65 -7.58 18.68
C VAL A 282 17.99 -8.09 17.41
N LEU A 283 18.19 -7.34 16.32
CA LEU A 283 17.51 -7.55 15.05
C LEU A 283 18.47 -8.12 14.00
N TYR A 284 17.92 -8.95 13.13
CA TYR A 284 18.54 -9.36 11.88
C TYR A 284 17.81 -8.66 10.73
N LEU A 285 18.55 -7.91 9.92
CA LEU A 285 18.02 -7.21 8.74
C LEU A 285 18.57 -7.83 7.46
N ASP A 286 17.68 -8.16 6.53
CA ASP A 286 18.03 -8.77 5.24
C ASP A 286 17.40 -7.97 4.10
N ALA A 287 18.24 -7.52 3.16
CA ALA A 287 17.82 -6.67 2.05
C ALA A 287 17.73 -7.49 0.76
N HIS A 288 16.54 -7.49 0.15
CA HIS A 288 16.24 -8.20 -1.08
C HIS A 288 15.83 -7.23 -2.19
N PRO A 289 16.65 -7.03 -3.24
CA PRO A 289 16.27 -6.19 -4.38
C PRO A 289 15.13 -6.85 -5.18
N VAL A 290 14.11 -6.06 -5.53
CA VAL A 290 12.95 -6.52 -6.30
C VAL A 290 13.12 -6.11 -7.76
N LEU A 291 13.26 -7.12 -8.62
CA LEU A 291 13.46 -6.96 -10.06
C LEU A 291 12.21 -7.45 -10.80
N ARG A 292 11.77 -6.71 -11.82
CA ARG A 292 10.73 -7.13 -12.76
C ARG A 292 11.18 -6.88 -14.19
N ASP A 293 11.19 -7.93 -15.00
CA ASP A 293 11.65 -7.89 -16.40
C ASP A 293 13.05 -7.25 -16.56
N GLY A 294 13.95 -7.50 -15.59
CA GLY A 294 15.31 -6.95 -15.56
C GLY A 294 15.41 -5.50 -15.07
N ARG A 295 14.31 -4.85 -14.70
CA ARG A 295 14.29 -3.50 -14.12
C ARG A 295 14.16 -3.56 -12.60
N LEU A 296 15.01 -2.84 -11.89
CA LEU A 296 14.90 -2.66 -10.44
C LEU A 296 13.66 -1.81 -10.12
N LEU A 297 12.78 -2.34 -9.28
CA LEU A 297 11.59 -1.64 -8.80
C LEU A 297 11.79 -1.02 -7.40
N GLY A 298 12.75 -1.55 -6.64
CA GLY A 298 13.01 -1.15 -5.26
C GLY A 298 13.69 -2.27 -4.48
N THR A 299 13.73 -2.12 -3.16
CA THR A 299 14.33 -3.09 -2.23
C THR A 299 13.34 -3.41 -1.12
N VAL A 300 13.23 -4.68 -0.74
CA VAL A 300 12.46 -5.13 0.43
C VAL A 300 13.44 -5.53 1.52
N ILE A 301 13.28 -4.96 2.71
CA ILE A 301 14.07 -5.25 3.90
C ILE A 301 13.19 -6.03 4.86
N VAL A 302 13.64 -7.22 5.25
CA VAL A 302 13.00 -8.06 6.26
C VAL A 302 13.75 -7.87 7.58
N VAL A 303 13.01 -7.63 8.65
CA VAL A 303 13.51 -7.37 10.01
C VAL A 303 13.03 -8.49 10.92
N ARG A 304 13.95 -9.22 11.54
CA ARG A 304 13.62 -10.34 12.44
C ARG A 304 14.17 -10.08 13.84
N ASP A 305 13.35 -10.33 14.85
CA ASP A 305 13.79 -10.30 16.25
C ASP A 305 14.55 -11.60 16.58
N ARG A 306 15.80 -11.47 17.04
CA ARG A 306 16.64 -12.59 17.48
C ARG A 306 16.98 -12.53 18.98
N THR A 307 16.33 -11.64 19.73
CA THR A 307 16.64 -11.39 21.14
C THR A 307 16.52 -12.67 21.98
N ASP A 308 15.41 -13.41 21.85
CA ASP A 308 15.17 -14.65 22.60
C ASP A 308 16.18 -15.74 22.24
N LEU A 309 16.47 -15.88 20.95
CA LEU A 309 17.38 -16.91 20.43
C LEU A 309 18.81 -16.70 20.97
N LEU A 310 19.27 -15.45 20.95
CA LEU A 310 20.59 -15.08 21.48
C LEU A 310 20.66 -15.20 23.00
N THR A 311 19.57 -14.86 23.70
CA THR A 311 19.47 -15.01 25.16
C THR A 311 19.55 -16.47 25.56
N LEU A 312 18.81 -17.35 24.87
CA LEU A 312 18.83 -18.79 25.13
C LEU A 312 20.20 -19.41 24.84
N SER A 313 20.81 -19.04 23.71
CA SER A 313 22.14 -19.54 23.34
C SER A 313 23.18 -19.22 24.42
N ARG A 314 23.10 -18.05 25.06
CA ARG A 314 24.01 -17.69 26.16
C ARG A 314 23.74 -18.48 27.42
N ARG A 315 22.48 -18.63 27.82
CA ARG A 315 22.11 -19.46 28.98
C ARG A 315 22.63 -20.89 28.83
N LEU A 316 22.54 -21.46 27.63
CA LEU A 316 23.11 -22.77 27.33
C LEU A 316 24.64 -22.79 27.45
N GLY A 317 25.33 -21.75 26.97
CA GLY A 317 26.78 -21.58 27.14
C GLY A 317 27.20 -21.57 28.62
N SER A 318 26.48 -20.82 29.46
CA SER A 318 26.73 -20.78 30.91
C SER A 318 26.55 -22.16 31.57
N VAL A 319 25.48 -22.88 31.22
CA VAL A 319 25.23 -24.24 31.75
C VAL A 319 26.30 -25.23 31.28
N GLN A 320 26.75 -25.13 30.02
CA GLN A 320 27.83 -25.98 29.49
C GLN A 320 29.16 -25.72 30.20
N ALA A 321 29.49 -24.46 30.47
CA ALA A 321 30.69 -24.09 31.22
C ALA A 321 30.66 -24.67 32.64
N LEU A 322 29.52 -24.54 33.35
CA LEU A 322 29.32 -25.12 34.68
C LEU A 322 29.42 -26.65 34.66
N GLY A 323 28.82 -27.31 33.67
CA GLY A 323 28.94 -28.76 33.47
C GLY A 323 30.39 -29.19 33.19
N GLY A 324 31.14 -28.40 32.42
CA GLY A 324 32.57 -28.61 32.16
C GLY A 324 33.40 -28.57 33.44
N ALA A 325 33.22 -27.53 34.26
CA ALA A 325 33.91 -27.37 35.53
C ALA A 325 33.61 -28.53 36.50
N LEU A 326 32.33 -28.89 36.67
CA LEU A 326 31.93 -30.03 37.50
C LEU A 326 32.51 -31.36 36.99
N ARG A 327 32.63 -31.55 35.66
CA ARG A 327 33.19 -32.77 35.09
C ARG A 327 34.69 -32.89 35.39
N VAL A 328 35.44 -31.80 35.27
CA VAL A 328 36.87 -31.74 35.65
C VAL A 328 37.01 -32.07 37.13
N GLN A 329 36.22 -31.42 37.99
CA GLN A 329 36.21 -31.69 39.43
C GLN A 329 35.96 -33.18 39.75
N ARG A 330 34.98 -33.81 39.08
CA ARG A 330 34.69 -35.23 39.27
C ARG A 330 35.86 -36.12 38.87
N HIS A 331 36.49 -35.86 37.71
CA HIS A 331 37.60 -36.69 37.24
C HIS A 331 38.81 -36.59 38.15
N GLU A 332 39.11 -35.40 38.63
CA GLU A 332 40.22 -35.19 39.55
C GLU A 332 39.95 -35.79 40.93
N PHE A 333 38.74 -35.62 41.48
CA PHE A 333 38.35 -36.27 42.72
C PHE A 333 38.47 -37.79 42.62
N ALA A 334 38.01 -38.39 41.51
CA ALA A 334 38.15 -39.82 41.26
C ALA A 334 39.63 -40.24 41.19
N ASN A 335 40.49 -39.47 40.52
CA ASN A 335 41.93 -39.74 40.46
C ASN A 335 42.57 -39.67 41.86
N ARG A 336 42.23 -38.66 42.66
CA ARG A 336 42.73 -38.51 44.04
C ARG A 336 42.31 -39.68 44.93
N ILE A 337 41.05 -40.12 44.86
CA ILE A 337 40.58 -41.32 45.58
C ILE A 337 41.30 -42.59 45.09
N HIS A 338 41.56 -42.72 43.80
CA HIS A 338 42.29 -43.87 43.26
C HIS A 338 43.74 -43.90 43.74
N VAL A 339 44.42 -42.75 43.82
CA VAL A 339 45.78 -42.64 44.38
C VAL A 339 45.79 -42.98 45.88
N ALA A 340 44.84 -42.44 46.65
CA ALA A 340 44.71 -42.78 48.07
C ALA A 340 44.46 -44.29 48.29
N THR A 341 43.61 -44.89 47.46
CA THR A 341 43.33 -46.33 47.50
C THR A 341 44.56 -47.15 47.14
N GLY A 342 45.32 -46.75 46.10
CA GLY A 342 46.55 -47.43 45.70
C GLY A 342 47.66 -47.36 46.76
N LEU A 343 47.77 -46.26 47.51
CA LEU A 343 48.69 -46.15 48.65
C LEU A 343 48.29 -47.08 49.81
N LEU A 344 46.99 -47.21 50.09
CA LEU A 344 46.46 -48.15 51.09
C LEU A 344 46.70 -49.61 50.68
N ASP A 345 46.42 -49.98 49.42
CA ASP A 345 46.62 -51.34 48.90
C ASP A 345 48.10 -51.75 48.89
N ALA A 346 49.01 -50.78 48.72
CA ALA A 346 50.45 -50.98 48.81
C ALA A 346 50.99 -51.08 50.24
N GLY A 347 50.13 -50.98 51.26
CA GLY A 347 50.50 -51.01 52.68
C GLY A 347 51.20 -49.73 53.18
N ARG A 348 51.18 -48.65 52.40
CA ARG A 348 51.78 -47.34 52.71
C ARG A 348 50.78 -46.45 53.45
N THR A 349 50.31 -46.93 54.60
CA THR A 349 49.19 -46.31 55.34
C THR A 349 49.51 -44.89 55.83
N ASP A 350 50.76 -44.61 56.20
CA ASP A 350 51.14 -43.28 56.68
C ASP A 350 51.16 -42.25 55.53
N ASP A 351 51.67 -42.63 54.34
CA ASP A 351 51.64 -41.78 53.14
C ASP A 351 50.20 -41.52 52.65
N ALA A 352 49.30 -42.51 52.77
CA ALA A 352 47.89 -42.34 52.45
C ALA A 352 47.19 -41.38 53.43
N ARG A 353 47.55 -41.45 54.72
CA ARG A 353 47.01 -40.56 55.75
C ARG A 353 47.51 -39.13 55.56
N GLU A 354 48.78 -38.96 55.20
CA GLU A 354 49.35 -37.66 54.81
C GLU A 354 48.66 -37.10 53.55
N PHE A 355 48.54 -37.88 52.48
CA PHE A 355 47.88 -37.47 51.24
C PHE A 355 46.40 -37.08 51.43
N LEU A 356 45.65 -37.85 52.23
CA LEU A 356 44.25 -37.52 52.57
C LEU A 356 44.16 -36.30 53.50
N GLY A 357 45.14 -36.11 54.40
CA GLY A 357 45.27 -34.91 55.22
C GLY A 357 45.52 -33.66 54.36
N GLU A 358 46.48 -33.73 53.44
CA GLU A 358 46.76 -32.67 52.47
C GLU A 358 45.57 -32.40 51.54
N MET A 359 44.81 -33.44 51.15
CA MET A 359 43.57 -33.32 50.39
C MET A 359 42.47 -32.57 51.15
N THR A 360 42.52 -32.58 52.49
CA THR A 360 41.57 -31.88 53.35
C THR A 360 42.02 -30.44 53.64
N GLU A 361 43.34 -30.18 53.64
CA GLU A 361 43.92 -28.85 53.91
C GLU A 361 44.11 -27.98 52.65
N ARG A 362 44.31 -28.56 51.46
CA ARG A 362 44.46 -27.85 50.19
C ARG A 362 43.24 -28.12 49.31
N GLY A 363 42.40 -27.11 49.08
CA GLY A 363 41.20 -27.20 48.23
C GLY A 363 41.43 -27.64 46.77
N PRO A 364 40.39 -27.60 45.91
CA PRO A 364 40.41 -28.26 44.59
C PRO A 364 41.22 -27.49 43.52
N VAL A 365 42.03 -28.26 42.76
CA VAL A 365 42.65 -28.03 41.42
C VAL A 365 43.79 -26.99 41.25
N ASP A 366 44.92 -27.42 40.66
CA ASP A 366 45.97 -26.57 40.09
C ASP A 366 45.53 -26.02 38.71
N PHE A 367 44.86 -24.87 38.70
CA PHE A 367 44.59 -24.11 37.47
C PHE A 367 45.76 -23.15 37.17
N PRO A 368 45.99 -22.72 35.90
CA PRO A 368 46.95 -21.66 35.56
C PRO A 368 46.42 -20.26 35.98
N LEU A 369 45.84 -20.17 37.18
CA LEU A 369 45.31 -18.95 37.78
C LEU A 369 46.35 -18.43 38.76
N GLU A 370 47.00 -17.30 38.44
CA GLU A 370 47.98 -16.70 39.34
C GLU A 370 47.30 -16.18 40.60
N ASN A 371 47.96 -16.37 41.74
CA ASN A 371 47.46 -15.99 43.07
C ASN A 371 46.12 -16.64 43.46
N ALA A 372 45.77 -17.82 42.92
CA ALA A 372 44.55 -18.54 43.25
C ALA A 372 44.31 -18.75 44.76
N GLY A 373 45.39 -18.83 45.56
CA GLY A 373 45.31 -18.99 47.02
C GLY A 373 44.73 -17.79 47.78
N LEU A 374 44.57 -16.63 47.14
CA LEU A 374 43.91 -15.46 47.72
C LEU A 374 42.39 -15.57 47.74
N LEU A 375 41.83 -16.50 46.95
CA LEU A 375 40.39 -16.68 46.79
C LEU A 375 39.95 -17.97 47.48
N THR A 376 39.29 -17.82 48.62
CA THR A 376 38.85 -18.93 49.49
C THR A 376 37.44 -19.43 49.16
N GLU A 377 36.68 -18.70 48.33
CA GLU A 377 35.31 -19.07 47.94
C GLU A 377 35.32 -20.21 46.88
N PRO A 378 34.73 -21.39 47.17
CA PRO A 378 34.93 -22.58 46.35
C PRO A 378 34.40 -22.48 44.91
N PHE A 379 33.26 -21.81 44.70
CA PHE A 379 32.66 -21.67 43.37
C PHE A 379 33.50 -20.73 42.49
N LEU A 380 33.88 -19.57 42.99
CA LEU A 380 34.69 -18.57 42.30
C LEU A 380 36.07 -19.13 41.97
N GLN A 381 36.69 -19.88 42.90
CA GLN A 381 37.96 -20.55 42.67
C GLN A 381 37.86 -21.52 41.49
N SER A 382 36.80 -22.34 41.45
CA SER A 382 36.56 -23.31 40.37
C SER A 382 36.21 -22.63 39.04
N PHE A 383 35.38 -21.59 39.09
CA PHE A 383 34.90 -20.87 37.92
C PHE A 383 36.02 -20.06 37.25
N LEU A 384 36.74 -19.24 38.02
CA LEU A 384 37.89 -18.48 37.53
C LEU A 384 39.06 -19.40 37.16
N GLY A 385 39.21 -20.52 37.86
CA GLY A 385 40.12 -21.59 37.47
C GLY A 385 39.85 -22.13 36.07
N ALA A 386 38.60 -22.49 35.77
CA ALA A 386 38.21 -22.91 34.42
C ALA A 386 38.44 -21.79 33.37
N LYS A 387 38.10 -20.54 33.71
CA LYS A 387 38.33 -19.39 32.83
C LYS A 387 39.80 -19.07 32.60
N SER A 388 40.69 -19.32 33.57
CA SER A 388 42.14 -19.17 33.39
C SER A 388 42.69 -20.13 32.34
N THR A 389 42.10 -21.32 32.21
CA THR A 389 42.49 -22.30 31.18
C THR A 389 42.07 -21.80 29.79
N GLU A 390 40.83 -21.31 29.65
CA GLU A 390 40.33 -20.71 28.39
C GLU A 390 41.15 -19.47 27.98
N ALA A 391 41.51 -18.63 28.95
CA ALA A 391 42.35 -17.45 28.73
C ALA A 391 43.78 -17.82 28.30
N ALA A 392 44.39 -18.82 28.95
CA ALA A 392 45.73 -19.29 28.63
C ALA A 392 45.82 -19.88 27.22
N GLU A 393 44.79 -20.56 26.73
CA GLU A 393 44.70 -21.02 25.32
C GLU A 393 44.72 -19.86 24.32
N ARG A 394 44.28 -18.66 24.74
CA ARG A 394 44.32 -17.42 23.97
C ARG A 394 45.56 -16.56 24.27
N GLY A 395 46.52 -17.07 25.05
CA GLY A 395 47.75 -16.37 25.41
C GLY A 395 47.58 -15.26 26.44
N VAL A 396 46.49 -15.26 27.21
CA VAL A 396 46.20 -14.26 28.25
C VAL A 396 46.36 -14.87 29.64
N VAL A 397 47.12 -14.19 30.51
CA VAL A 397 47.29 -14.60 31.91
C VAL A 397 46.12 -14.08 32.75
N LEU A 398 45.41 -14.97 33.43
CA LEU A 398 44.37 -14.61 34.40
C LEU A 398 44.95 -14.66 35.81
N ARG A 399 44.77 -13.59 36.59
CA ARG A 399 45.30 -13.48 37.96
C ARG A 399 44.27 -12.92 38.95
N ILE A 400 44.43 -13.28 40.22
CA ILE A 400 43.64 -12.72 41.33
C ILE A 400 44.39 -11.56 41.97
N GLY A 401 43.69 -10.43 42.18
CA GLY A 401 44.27 -9.23 42.80
C GLY A 401 44.51 -9.42 44.30
N GLU A 402 45.60 -8.84 44.81
CA GLU A 402 46.06 -8.97 46.21
C GLU A 402 45.05 -8.45 47.24
N GLU A 403 44.18 -7.53 46.84
CA GLU A 403 43.14 -6.95 47.68
C GLU A 403 41.90 -7.86 47.84
N THR A 404 41.90 -9.05 47.24
CA THR A 404 40.77 -9.98 47.33
C THR A 404 40.53 -10.43 48.77
N LEU A 405 39.30 -10.25 49.25
CA LEU A 405 38.84 -10.69 50.56
C LEU A 405 37.39 -11.16 50.48
N VAL A 406 37.21 -12.49 50.53
CA VAL A 406 35.89 -13.14 50.57
C VAL A 406 35.90 -14.13 51.73
N LEU A 407 35.02 -13.90 52.72
CA LEU A 407 34.95 -14.69 53.95
C LEU A 407 33.78 -15.68 53.97
N GLY A 408 32.74 -15.43 53.17
CA GLY A 408 31.57 -16.31 53.05
C GLY A 408 31.53 -17.13 51.75
N THR A 409 30.43 -17.84 51.56
CA THR A 409 30.16 -18.65 50.35
C THR A 409 29.03 -18.04 49.52
N ILE A 410 29.06 -18.20 48.20
CA ILE A 410 28.00 -17.67 47.33
C ILE A 410 26.68 -18.42 47.57
N ALA A 411 25.66 -17.69 47.99
CA ALA A 411 24.33 -18.22 48.26
C ALA A 411 23.25 -17.14 48.06
N PRO A 412 21.99 -17.50 47.73
CA PRO A 412 21.49 -18.86 47.43
C PRO A 412 21.97 -19.38 46.07
N VAL A 413 21.67 -20.64 45.71
CA VAL A 413 22.12 -21.28 44.45
C VAL A 413 21.78 -20.45 43.21
N SER A 414 20.65 -19.71 43.19
CA SER A 414 20.33 -18.81 42.08
C SER A 414 21.35 -17.68 41.89
N ALA A 415 22.07 -17.27 42.94
CA ALA A 415 23.18 -16.30 42.85
C ALA A 415 24.39 -16.85 42.10
N VAL A 416 24.58 -18.17 42.11
CA VAL A 416 25.71 -18.82 41.43
C VAL A 416 25.60 -18.66 39.91
N GLU A 417 24.41 -18.85 39.34
CA GLU A 417 24.16 -18.67 37.89
C GLU A 417 24.35 -17.22 37.44
N ASP A 418 23.89 -16.29 38.27
CA ASP A 418 23.96 -14.85 38.00
C ASP A 418 25.40 -14.33 38.09
N VAL A 419 26.15 -14.77 39.10
CA VAL A 419 27.59 -14.48 39.23
C VAL A 419 28.37 -15.11 38.09
N ALA A 420 28.10 -16.38 37.72
CA ALA A 420 28.75 -17.04 36.59
C ALA A 420 28.54 -16.26 35.29
N THR A 421 27.33 -15.77 35.05
CA THR A 421 26.98 -15.03 33.83
C THR A 421 27.63 -13.66 33.79
N VAL A 422 27.54 -12.90 34.89
CA VAL A 422 28.08 -11.53 34.97
C VAL A 422 29.60 -11.56 34.95
N LEU A 423 30.22 -12.33 35.85
CA LEU A 423 31.67 -12.43 35.96
C LEU A 423 32.28 -13.09 34.72
N GLY A 424 31.62 -14.12 34.17
CA GLY A 424 32.04 -14.75 32.92
C GLY A 424 32.09 -13.77 31.75
N ASN A 425 31.03 -12.98 31.57
CA ASN A 425 30.99 -11.96 30.51
C ASN A 425 32.08 -10.90 30.70
N LEU A 426 32.31 -10.45 31.94
CA LEU A 426 33.35 -9.46 32.21
C LEU A 426 34.75 -10.00 31.91
N VAL A 427 35.04 -11.23 32.35
CA VAL A 427 36.32 -11.89 32.08
C VAL A 427 36.49 -12.19 30.59
N ASP A 428 35.47 -12.66 29.89
CA ASP A 428 35.55 -12.95 28.44
C ASP A 428 35.77 -11.68 27.61
N ASN A 429 35.11 -10.58 27.99
CA ASN A 429 35.33 -9.27 27.38
C ASN A 429 36.75 -8.78 27.66
N ALA A 430 37.22 -8.89 28.91
CA ALA A 430 38.57 -8.52 29.31
C ALA A 430 39.64 -9.33 28.56
N VAL A 431 39.46 -10.64 28.41
CA VAL A 431 40.36 -11.51 27.64
C VAL A 431 40.38 -11.10 26.17
N THR A 432 39.21 -10.86 25.57
CA THR A 432 39.11 -10.42 24.17
C THR A 432 39.82 -9.08 23.96
N ALA A 433 39.64 -8.14 24.89
CA ALA A 433 40.31 -6.85 24.87
C ALA A 433 41.83 -6.96 25.05
N ALA A 434 42.30 -7.82 25.96
CA ALA A 434 43.72 -8.09 26.20
C ALA A 434 44.40 -8.71 24.98
N VAL A 435 43.76 -9.65 24.29
CA VAL A 435 44.27 -10.23 23.02
C VAL A 435 44.42 -9.13 21.97
N GLY A 436 43.40 -8.29 21.76
CA GLY A 436 43.46 -7.18 20.80
C GLY A 436 44.53 -6.13 21.15
N GLY A 437 44.78 -5.87 22.44
CA GLY A 437 45.82 -4.95 22.90
C GLY A 437 47.24 -5.49 22.75
N SER A 438 47.43 -6.82 22.81
CA SER A 438 48.75 -7.47 22.69
C SER A 438 49.42 -7.29 21.32
N GLU A 439 48.63 -7.02 20.27
CA GLU A 439 49.14 -6.64 18.94
C GLU A 439 49.97 -5.34 18.96
N THR A 440 49.83 -4.54 20.03
CA THR A 440 50.54 -3.28 20.28
C THR A 440 51.81 -3.43 21.13
N GLY A 441 52.18 -4.66 21.55
CA GLY A 441 53.49 -4.98 22.13
C GLY A 441 53.59 -5.10 23.67
N GLY A 442 52.49 -5.27 24.39
CA GLY A 442 52.46 -5.54 25.85
C GLY A 442 52.04 -6.97 26.21
N ASP A 443 52.41 -7.44 27.41
CA ASP A 443 51.97 -8.74 27.94
C ASP A 443 50.45 -8.74 28.20
N ALA A 444 49.74 -9.76 27.71
CA ALA A 444 48.28 -9.85 27.82
C ALA A 444 47.86 -10.44 29.18
N TRP A 445 47.13 -9.67 29.98
CA TRP A 445 46.66 -10.11 31.29
C TRP A 445 45.25 -9.60 31.61
N VAL A 446 44.59 -10.34 32.51
CA VAL A 446 43.32 -9.97 33.13
C VAL A 446 43.44 -10.20 34.63
N GLU A 447 43.06 -9.21 35.42
CA GLU A 447 43.05 -9.27 36.88
C GLU A 447 41.61 -9.22 37.39
N VAL A 448 41.28 -10.13 38.30
CA VAL A 448 39.99 -10.16 38.99
C VAL A 448 40.22 -9.96 40.48
N THR A 449 39.59 -8.94 41.05
CA THR A 449 39.60 -8.64 42.49
C THR A 449 38.18 -8.79 43.03
N ALA A 450 38.02 -9.55 44.12
CA ALA A 450 36.72 -9.75 44.77
C ALA A 450 36.73 -9.24 46.21
N LEU A 451 35.83 -8.31 46.53
CA LEU A 451 35.72 -7.66 47.84
C LEU A 451 34.34 -7.87 48.43
N GLN A 452 34.28 -8.61 49.54
CA GLN A 452 33.05 -8.79 50.31
C GLN A 452 32.86 -7.64 51.30
N ASP A 453 31.66 -7.04 51.31
CA ASP A 453 31.20 -6.14 52.36
C ASP A 453 29.98 -6.72 53.10
N ALA A 454 29.39 -5.96 54.02
CA ALA A 454 28.23 -6.41 54.80
C ALA A 454 26.97 -6.63 53.94
N ASP A 455 26.90 -6.00 52.78
CA ASP A 455 25.69 -5.93 51.95
C ASP A 455 25.83 -6.78 50.67
N GLY A 456 27.01 -7.31 50.34
CA GLY A 456 27.22 -8.20 49.20
C GLY A 456 28.67 -8.35 48.77
N LEU A 457 28.87 -8.55 47.48
CA LEU A 457 30.17 -8.81 46.87
C LEU A 457 30.40 -7.88 45.69
N THR A 458 31.58 -7.25 45.66
CA THR A 458 32.02 -6.39 44.57
C THR A 458 33.14 -7.07 43.81
N PHE A 459 32.99 -7.19 42.50
CA PHE A 459 34.07 -7.65 41.61
C PHE A 459 34.62 -6.46 40.84
N VAL A 460 35.95 -6.41 40.75
CA VAL A 460 36.68 -5.49 39.87
C VAL A 460 37.44 -6.33 38.86
N VAL A 461 37.18 -6.10 37.57
CA VAL A 461 37.86 -6.79 36.48
C VAL A 461 38.66 -5.76 35.69
N ALA A 462 39.98 -5.92 35.67
CA ALA A 462 40.91 -5.06 34.95
C ALA A 462 41.58 -5.85 33.82
N ASP A 463 41.77 -5.20 32.67
CA ASP A 463 42.45 -5.79 31.51
C ASP A 463 43.66 -4.98 31.04
N SER A 464 44.52 -5.62 30.26
CA SER A 464 45.69 -5.02 29.60
C SER A 464 45.41 -4.53 28.17
N GLY A 465 44.14 -4.43 27.76
CA GLY A 465 43.72 -4.09 26.41
C GLY A 465 43.90 -2.61 26.07
N ALA A 466 43.39 -2.19 24.90
CA ALA A 466 43.53 -0.81 24.40
C ALA A 466 42.52 0.20 25.00
N GLY A 467 41.76 -0.20 26.02
CA GLY A 467 40.70 0.59 26.63
C GLY A 467 39.46 0.81 25.74
N LEU A 468 38.41 1.38 26.32
CA LEU A 468 37.13 1.66 25.66
C LEU A 468 37.18 2.88 24.71
N ARG A 469 38.14 3.80 24.91
CA ARG A 469 38.25 5.04 24.13
C ARG A 469 38.79 4.83 22.72
N SER A 470 39.63 3.82 22.50
CA SER A 470 40.13 3.43 21.17
C SER A 470 39.06 2.76 20.31
N ALA A 471 37.98 2.25 20.92
CA ALA A 471 36.81 1.64 20.26
C ALA A 471 35.74 2.66 19.81
N GLY A 472 36.02 3.97 19.89
CA GLY A 472 35.09 5.03 19.48
C GLY A 472 33.97 5.34 20.49
N LEU A 473 34.11 4.88 21.75
CA LEU A 473 33.12 5.11 22.80
C LEU A 473 33.42 6.42 23.56
N ASN A 474 32.51 7.39 23.48
CA ASN A 474 32.58 8.63 24.25
C ASN A 474 32.18 8.37 25.71
N THR A 475 33.14 8.32 26.63
CA THR A 475 32.87 8.28 28.08
C THR A 475 32.87 9.70 28.66
N GLY A 476 31.70 10.30 28.82
CA GLY A 476 31.52 11.52 29.63
C GLY A 476 31.38 11.19 31.13
N PRO A 477 31.61 12.15 32.04
CA PRO A 477 31.62 11.91 33.50
C PRO A 477 30.20 11.87 34.13
N ASP A 478 29.16 11.53 33.36
CA ASP A 478 27.76 11.66 33.79
C ASP A 478 27.13 10.28 34.12
N PRO A 479 26.50 10.06 35.29
CA PRO A 479 26.00 8.74 35.74
C PRO A 479 24.79 8.18 34.99
N GLY A 480 24.47 8.69 33.80
CA GLY A 480 23.29 8.29 33.02
C GLY A 480 23.47 8.33 31.50
N SER A 481 24.69 8.55 31.00
CA SER A 481 24.96 8.54 29.56
C SER A 481 25.56 7.19 29.14
N ASP A 482 24.84 6.48 28.26
CA ASP A 482 25.07 5.08 27.90
C ASP A 482 26.15 4.95 26.79
N PRO A 483 27.39 4.50 27.07
CA PRO A 483 28.49 4.61 26.12
C PRO A 483 29.06 3.24 25.72
N VAL A 484 28.21 2.26 25.39
CA VAL A 484 28.67 0.94 24.91
C VAL A 484 27.99 0.57 23.58
N HIS A 485 28.29 1.35 22.53
CA HIS A 485 27.98 1.00 21.13
C HIS A 485 29.19 0.36 20.44
N GLY A 486 29.73 -0.68 21.06
CA GLY A 486 30.83 -1.46 20.51
C GLY A 486 30.87 -2.84 21.15
N HIS A 487 30.48 -3.87 20.39
CA HIS A 487 30.69 -5.29 20.68
C HIS A 487 30.26 -5.78 22.09
N GLY A 488 28.99 -5.69 22.48
CA GLY A 488 28.66 -6.09 23.86
C GLY A 488 27.21 -6.41 24.22
N ILE A 489 26.55 -7.34 23.52
CA ILE A 489 25.27 -7.87 24.05
C ILE A 489 25.48 -8.56 25.43
N GLY A 490 26.71 -9.02 25.73
CA GLY A 490 27.08 -9.51 27.06
C GLY A 490 27.01 -8.42 28.15
N MET A 491 27.42 -7.19 27.84
CA MET A 491 27.43 -6.10 28.83
C MET A 491 26.03 -5.57 29.15
N THR A 492 25.16 -5.44 28.15
CA THR A 492 23.76 -5.04 28.35
C THR A 492 22.99 -6.08 29.17
N LEU A 493 23.18 -7.38 28.90
CA LEU A 493 22.58 -8.46 29.70
C LEU A 493 23.15 -8.52 31.12
N SER A 494 24.48 -8.37 31.28
CA SER A 494 25.10 -8.30 32.59
C SER A 494 24.52 -7.14 33.40
N ARG A 495 24.33 -5.98 32.77
CA ARG A 495 23.73 -4.80 33.41
C ARG A 495 22.26 -5.03 33.80
N ASP A 496 21.42 -5.61 32.93
CA ASP A 496 20.02 -5.93 33.28
C ASP A 496 19.96 -6.92 34.45
N LEU A 497 20.79 -7.96 34.43
CA LEU A 497 20.83 -8.99 35.46
C LEU A 497 21.30 -8.43 36.82
N VAL A 498 22.33 -7.59 36.80
CA VAL A 498 22.83 -6.86 37.99
C VAL A 498 21.75 -5.92 38.54
N ASN A 499 21.09 -5.15 37.67
CA ASN A 499 20.03 -4.22 38.06
C ASN A 499 18.81 -4.93 38.66
N ARG A 500 18.43 -6.10 38.14
CA ARG A 500 17.34 -6.92 38.70
C ARG A 500 17.59 -7.37 40.13
N ARG A 501 18.86 -7.51 40.52
CA ARG A 501 19.27 -7.83 41.89
C ARG A 501 19.46 -6.60 42.78
N GLY A 502 19.20 -5.40 42.27
CA GLY A 502 19.50 -4.16 42.99
C GLY A 502 21.00 -3.86 43.10
N GLY A 503 21.82 -4.50 42.27
CA GLY A 503 23.24 -4.22 42.14
C GLY A 503 23.54 -3.11 41.13
N GLU A 504 24.82 -2.84 40.93
CA GLU A 504 25.28 -1.83 39.97
C GLU A 504 26.47 -2.36 39.16
N LEU A 505 26.52 -2.05 37.86
CA LEU A 505 27.66 -2.32 37.00
C LEU A 505 28.12 -1.00 36.37
N TRP A 506 29.37 -0.64 36.61
CA TRP A 506 29.94 0.64 36.18
C TRP A 506 31.36 0.47 35.64
N VAL A 507 31.82 1.48 34.90
CA VAL A 507 33.20 1.58 34.44
C VAL A 507 33.97 2.39 35.48
N ILE A 508 35.02 1.81 36.07
CA ILE A 508 35.91 2.47 37.01
C ILE A 508 36.93 3.31 36.23
N ASP A 509 37.56 2.70 35.22
CA ASP A 509 38.45 3.37 34.30
C ASP A 509 38.18 2.87 32.87
N ALA A 510 38.02 3.81 31.94
CA ALA A 510 37.79 3.49 30.53
C ALA A 510 39.07 3.09 29.80
N GLY A 511 40.25 3.25 30.41
CA GLY A 511 41.54 2.96 29.79
C GLY A 511 42.00 3.99 28.76
N GLY A 512 43.16 3.74 28.16
CA GLY A 512 43.85 4.63 27.22
C GLY A 512 45.11 4.01 26.59
N GLU A 513 45.99 4.84 26.03
CA GLU A 513 47.17 4.39 25.26
C GLU A 513 48.16 3.50 26.05
N SER A 514 48.08 3.48 27.38
CA SER A 514 49.00 2.74 28.26
C SER A 514 48.32 1.86 29.33
N SER A 515 46.99 1.75 29.34
CA SER A 515 46.25 0.91 30.30
C SER A 515 44.89 0.48 29.73
N GLY A 516 44.49 -0.76 30.02
CA GLY A 516 43.19 -1.28 29.59
C GLY A 516 42.03 -0.75 30.42
N ALA A 517 40.86 -1.36 30.25
CA ALA A 517 39.65 -0.93 30.95
C ALA A 517 39.54 -1.61 32.32
N VAL A 518 38.84 -0.95 33.24
CA VAL A 518 38.53 -1.47 34.58
C VAL A 518 37.02 -1.36 34.80
N PHE A 519 36.39 -2.49 35.01
CA PHE A 519 34.97 -2.60 35.29
C PHE A 519 34.71 -2.96 36.74
N GLY A 520 33.76 -2.28 37.36
CA GLY A 520 33.24 -2.60 38.69
C GLY A 520 31.84 -3.18 38.60
N VAL A 521 31.57 -4.23 39.36
CA VAL A 521 30.21 -4.74 39.53
C VAL A 521 29.94 -5.08 40.99
N ARG A 522 28.82 -4.59 41.51
CA ARG A 522 28.33 -4.85 42.86
C ARG A 522 27.08 -5.71 42.80
N LEU A 523 27.09 -6.83 43.49
CA LEU A 523 25.95 -7.72 43.64
C LEU A 523 25.58 -7.81 45.12
N PRO A 524 24.41 -7.27 45.53
CA PRO A 524 23.99 -7.30 46.93
C PRO A 524 23.41 -8.68 47.31
N HIS A 525 23.55 -9.05 48.58
CA HIS A 525 22.94 -10.22 49.20
C HIS A 525 23.23 -11.57 48.51
N ILE A 526 24.44 -11.73 47.97
CA ILE A 526 24.89 -12.97 47.29
C ILE A 526 25.89 -13.81 48.09
N VAL A 527 26.20 -13.41 49.32
CA VAL A 527 27.15 -14.12 50.19
C VAL A 527 26.47 -14.49 51.49
N SER A 528 26.60 -15.75 51.91
CA SER A 528 26.24 -16.22 53.24
C SER A 528 27.52 -16.45 54.04
N THR A 529 27.53 -15.98 55.29
CA THR A 529 28.62 -16.19 56.26
C THR A 529 28.28 -17.28 57.28
N ASP A 530 27.19 -18.03 57.09
CA ASP A 530 26.80 -19.09 58.01
C ASP A 530 27.71 -20.31 57.82
N ASP A 531 28.29 -20.77 58.93
CA ASP A 531 29.06 -22.00 58.99
C ASP A 531 28.12 -23.19 58.74
N PRO A 532 28.33 -24.06 57.73
CA PRO A 532 27.44 -25.18 57.44
C PRO A 532 27.32 -26.22 58.57
N ALA A 533 28.02 -26.03 59.69
CA ALA A 533 28.04 -26.93 60.84
C ALA A 533 26.97 -26.66 61.93
N GLU A 534 26.25 -25.53 61.95
CA GLU A 534 25.31 -25.22 63.06
C GLU A 534 23.82 -25.60 62.80
N GLY A 535 23.50 -26.28 61.70
CA GLY A 535 22.12 -26.67 61.36
C GLY A 535 21.67 -28.09 61.73
N ALA A 536 22.42 -28.82 62.56
CA ALA A 536 22.16 -30.25 62.83
C ALA A 536 21.55 -30.57 64.21
N ASP A 537 21.16 -29.58 65.01
CA ASP A 537 20.40 -29.80 66.24
C ASP A 537 19.34 -28.69 66.42
N GLU A 538 18.17 -28.86 65.77
CA GLU A 538 16.83 -28.57 66.33
C GLU A 538 15.71 -29.21 65.51
#